data_AF-A0AAW9J5K0-F1
#
_entry.id   AF-A0AAW9J5K0-F1
#
_cell.length_a   1.000
_cell.length_b   1.000
_cell.length_c   1.000
_cell.angle_alpha   90.00
_cell.angle_beta   90.00
_cell.angle_gamma   90.00
#
_symmetry.space_group_name_H-M   'P 1'
#
loop_
_entity.id
_entity.type
_entity.pdbx_description
1 polymer ?
#
loop_
_entity_poly.entity_id
_entity_poly.type
_entity_poly.pdbx_seq_one_letter_code
_entity_poly.pdbx_strand_id
1 'polypeptide(L)'
;TVGKIIFNESIPQNLGFVDRTKEEEEFNLEVDFLITKKSLGTIIDKCYTVHGPTNTSIMLDKIKALGYHYSSIGAVTVAASDMIVPEAKYTLLKEADETVDKIEKMYKRGFISEDERYERVIEKWTKTTEDVADALMESLD
;
A
#
# COMPACT_ATOMS: atom_id res chain seq x y z
N THR A 1 8.78 18.61 7.73
CA THR A 1 8.12 18.50 9.06
C THR A 1 9.15 18.10 10.10
N VAL A 2 8.86 18.22 11.40
CA VAL A 2 9.81 17.86 12.48
C VAL A 2 10.28 16.41 12.35
N GLY A 3 9.38 15.46 12.03
CA GLY A 3 9.75 14.06 11.81
C GLY A 3 10.75 13.86 10.66
N LYS A 4 10.67 14.66 9.59
CA LYS A 4 11.66 14.62 8.49
C LYS A 4 13.04 15.07 8.95
N ILE A 5 13.13 16.08 9.83
CA ILE A 5 14.41 16.55 10.38
C ILE A 5 15.06 15.43 11.21
N ILE A 6 14.30 14.81 12.12
CA ILE A 6 14.77 13.71 12.97
C ILE A 6 15.23 12.51 12.13
N PHE A 7 14.48 12.17 11.08
CA PHE A 7 14.84 11.07 10.18
C PHE A 7 16.15 11.37 9.42
N ASN A 8 16.32 12.59 8.93
CA ASN A 8 17.51 13.01 8.19
C ASN A 8 18.77 13.08 9.07
N GLU A 9 18.66 13.24 10.39
CA GLU A 9 19.81 13.20 11.31
C GLU A 9 20.55 11.85 11.27
N SER A 10 19.81 10.77 11.03
CA SER A 10 20.39 9.43 10.93
C SER A 10 20.97 9.08 9.57
N ILE A 11 20.79 9.96 8.58
CA ILE A 11 21.17 9.74 7.18
C ILE A 11 22.26 10.74 6.78
N PRO A 12 23.34 10.30 6.10
CA PRO A 12 24.31 11.22 5.53
C PRO A 12 23.63 12.23 4.59
N GLN A 13 23.90 13.52 4.76
CA GLN A 13 23.22 14.58 3.99
C GLN A 13 23.85 14.82 2.60
N ASN A 14 24.47 13.82 2.01
CA ASN A 14 25.19 13.92 0.74
C ASN A 14 25.00 12.65 -0.10
N LEU A 15 23.78 12.16 -0.15
CA LEU A 15 23.39 10.99 -0.95
C LEU A 15 23.05 11.35 -2.40
N GLY A 16 22.91 12.66 -2.70
CA GLY A 16 22.61 13.14 -4.04
C GLY A 16 21.14 12.92 -4.41
N PHE A 17 20.22 13.10 -3.45
CA PHE A 17 18.81 13.32 -3.77
C PHE A 17 18.54 14.81 -4.05
N VAL A 18 19.29 15.69 -3.40
CA VAL A 18 19.27 17.15 -3.57
C VAL A 18 20.54 17.60 -4.28
N ASP A 19 20.37 18.48 -5.29
CA ASP A 19 21.50 19.09 -5.99
C ASP A 19 21.99 20.34 -5.25
N ARG A 20 23.05 20.17 -4.47
CA ARG A 20 23.66 21.25 -3.67
C ARG A 20 24.50 22.24 -4.48
N THR A 21 24.58 22.10 -5.80
CA THR A 21 25.24 23.09 -6.64
C THR A 21 24.36 24.32 -6.90
N LYS A 22 23.05 24.22 -6.64
CA LYS A 22 22.10 25.33 -6.73
C LYS A 22 21.89 25.97 -5.36
N GLU A 23 22.07 27.29 -5.30
CA GLU A 23 21.93 28.09 -4.08
C GLU A 23 20.53 28.01 -3.46
N GLU A 24 19.49 27.77 -4.27
CA GLU A 24 18.11 27.62 -3.82
C GLU A 24 17.82 26.28 -3.11
N GLU A 25 18.60 25.24 -3.41
CA GLU A 25 18.37 23.87 -2.90
C GLU A 25 19.39 23.45 -1.83
N GLU A 26 20.38 24.31 -1.53
CA GLU A 26 21.52 24.00 -0.66
C GLU A 26 21.12 23.48 0.73
N PHE A 27 20.05 24.04 1.30
CA PHE A 27 19.58 23.72 2.65
C PHE A 27 18.44 22.70 2.70
N ASN A 28 18.06 22.12 1.55
CA ASN A 28 17.01 21.12 1.52
C ASN A 28 17.47 19.80 2.16
N LEU A 29 16.54 19.13 2.84
CA LEU A 29 16.78 17.81 3.41
C LEU A 29 16.94 16.78 2.29
N GLU A 30 17.86 15.82 2.45
CA GLU A 30 18.03 14.76 1.45
C GLU A 30 16.79 13.87 1.28
N VAL A 31 16.03 13.69 2.36
CA VAL A 31 14.77 12.93 2.32
C VAL A 31 13.60 13.84 2.68
N ASP A 32 12.87 14.30 1.67
CA ASP A 32 11.65 15.10 1.85
C ASP A 32 10.34 14.41 1.38
N PHE A 33 10.40 13.19 0.86
CA PHE A 33 9.22 12.42 0.44
C PHE A 33 8.74 11.42 1.50
N LEU A 34 7.54 10.84 1.30
CA LEU A 34 7.01 9.78 2.16
C LEU A 34 7.87 8.52 2.03
N ILE A 35 8.36 8.02 3.16
CA ILE A 35 9.24 6.85 3.19
C ILE A 35 8.39 5.58 3.24
N THR A 36 8.39 4.88 2.11
CA THR A 36 7.92 3.49 1.99
C THR A 36 9.10 2.52 2.05
N LYS A 37 8.82 1.22 2.17
CA LYS A 37 9.84 0.15 2.10
C LYS A 37 10.69 0.26 0.82
N LYS A 38 10.07 0.59 -0.31
CA LYS A 38 10.75 0.71 -1.60
C LYS A 38 11.71 1.89 -1.62
N SER A 39 11.25 3.06 -1.18
CA SER A 39 12.10 4.25 -1.12
C SER A 39 13.25 4.11 -0.11
N LEU A 40 13.05 3.38 0.99
CA LEU A 40 14.12 3.08 1.94
C LEU A 40 15.24 2.28 1.28
N GLY A 41 14.88 1.31 0.42
CA GLY A 41 15.85 0.57 -0.39
C GLY A 41 16.68 1.48 -1.29
N THR A 42 16.07 2.47 -1.94
CA THR A 42 16.79 3.46 -2.76
C THR A 42 17.74 4.32 -1.94
N ILE A 43 17.36 4.73 -0.73
CA ILE A 43 18.23 5.51 0.17
C ILE A 43 19.46 4.69 0.58
N ILE A 44 19.26 3.40 0.90
CA ILE A 44 20.34 2.48 1.27
C ILE A 44 21.31 2.30 0.09
N ASP A 45 20.78 2.10 -1.12
CA ASP A 45 21.58 1.93 -2.34
C ASP A 45 22.44 3.16 -2.66
N LYS A 46 21.88 4.37 -2.53
CA LYS A 46 22.65 5.60 -2.68
C LYS A 46 23.71 5.77 -1.61
N CYS A 47 23.40 5.43 -0.35
CA CYS A 47 24.38 5.46 0.73
C CYS A 47 25.54 4.49 0.47
N TYR A 48 25.22 3.29 0.00
CA TYR A 48 26.23 2.30 -0.37
C TYR A 48 27.12 2.78 -1.50
N THR A 49 26.54 3.40 -2.53
CA THR A 49 27.27 3.91 -3.69
C THR A 49 28.22 5.05 -3.33
N VAL A 50 27.79 5.99 -2.48
CA VAL A 50 28.60 7.18 -2.14
C VAL A 50 29.60 6.91 -1.01
N HIS A 51 29.19 6.16 0.00
CA HIS A 51 29.92 6.04 1.26
C HIS A 51 30.45 4.63 1.55
N GLY A 52 30.12 3.65 0.71
CA GLY A 52 30.57 2.28 0.87
C GLY A 52 29.90 1.51 2.03
N PRO A 53 30.36 0.28 2.29
CA PRO A 53 29.68 -0.66 3.19
C PRO A 53 29.65 -0.21 4.66
N THR A 54 30.75 0.33 5.19
CA THR A 54 30.88 0.64 6.62
C THR A 54 29.89 1.73 7.06
N ASN A 55 29.85 2.84 6.33
CA ASN A 55 28.94 3.95 6.65
C ASN A 55 27.48 3.56 6.42
N THR A 56 27.21 2.75 5.39
CA THR A 56 25.87 2.20 5.15
C THR A 56 25.41 1.32 6.31
N SER A 57 26.29 0.47 6.86
CA SER A 57 25.97 -0.35 8.03
C SER A 57 25.60 0.50 9.25
N ILE A 58 26.35 1.57 9.51
CA ILE A 58 26.07 2.50 10.62
C ILE A 58 24.72 3.20 10.41
N MET A 59 24.44 3.66 9.19
CA MET A 59 23.15 4.28 8.83
C MET A 59 21.99 3.31 9.06
N LEU A 60 22.13 2.05 8.63
CA LEU A 60 21.11 1.01 8.81
C LEU A 60 20.74 0.78 10.27
N ASP A 61 21.75 0.71 11.16
CA ASP A 61 21.50 0.53 12.59
C ASP A 61 20.79 1.73 13.21
N LYS A 62 21.13 2.95 12.80
CA LYS A 62 20.43 4.17 13.24
C LYS A 62 18.98 4.20 12.79
N ILE A 63 18.72 3.89 11.52
CA ILE A 63 17.35 3.83 10.96
C ILE A 63 16.53 2.74 11.68
N LYS A 64 17.12 1.58 11.94
CA LYS A 64 16.48 0.50 12.70
C LYS A 64 16.08 0.96 14.10
N ALA A 65 16.99 1.61 14.83
CA ALA A 65 16.73 2.11 16.18
C ALA A 65 15.62 3.17 16.19
N LEU A 66 15.68 4.15 15.28
CA LEU A 66 14.63 5.17 15.12
C LEU A 66 13.28 4.54 14.77
N GLY A 67 13.28 3.58 13.84
CA GLY A 67 12.07 2.88 13.41
C GLY A 67 11.37 2.18 14.57
N TYR A 68 12.12 1.42 15.39
CA TYR A 68 11.55 0.78 16.57
C TYR A 68 11.06 1.77 17.62
N HIS A 69 11.81 2.85 17.86
CA HIS A 69 11.42 3.89 18.82
C HIS A 69 10.10 4.56 18.44
N TYR A 70 10.00 5.07 17.21
CA TYR A 70 8.79 5.75 16.74
C TYR A 70 7.64 4.80 16.45
N SER A 71 7.90 3.55 16.07
CA SER A 71 6.85 2.53 15.97
C SER A 71 6.22 2.21 17.34
N SER A 72 7.01 2.23 18.41
CA SER A 72 6.50 2.02 19.77
C SER A 72 5.67 3.21 20.25
N ILE A 73 6.11 4.43 19.96
CA ILE A 73 5.36 5.67 20.28
C ILE A 73 4.08 5.77 19.46
N GLY A 74 4.14 5.40 18.18
CA GLY A 74 2.99 5.43 17.28
C GLY A 74 1.84 4.53 17.71
N ALA A 75 2.11 3.51 18.54
CA ALA A 75 1.13 2.66 19.21
C ALA A 75 0.01 2.18 18.26
N VAL A 76 0.38 1.81 17.02
CA VAL A 76 -0.57 1.37 16.00
C VAL A 76 -1.20 0.06 16.45
N THR A 77 -2.53 0.07 16.52
CA THR A 77 -3.36 -1.07 16.95
C THR A 77 -4.35 -1.43 15.84
N VAL A 78 -4.93 -2.62 15.92
CA VAL A 78 -6.01 -3.07 15.05
C VAL A 78 -7.16 -3.54 15.93
N ALA A 79 -8.32 -2.91 15.77
CA ALA A 79 -9.57 -3.28 16.42
C ALA A 79 -10.66 -3.56 15.39
N ALA A 80 -11.67 -4.34 15.78
CA ALA A 80 -12.84 -4.59 14.93
C ALA A 80 -13.60 -3.30 14.58
N SER A 81 -13.49 -2.26 15.42
CA SER A 81 -14.03 -0.92 15.15
C SER A 81 -13.34 -0.20 13.99
N ASP A 82 -12.11 -0.58 13.66
CA ASP A 82 -11.34 0.06 12.58
C ASP A 82 -11.76 -0.48 11.19
N MET A 83 -12.58 -1.54 11.16
CA MET A 83 -13.11 -2.14 9.94
C MET A 83 -14.45 -1.51 9.58
N ILE A 84 -14.41 -0.53 8.66
CA ILE A 84 -15.60 0.05 8.07
C ILE A 84 -16.13 -0.91 7.00
N VAL A 85 -17.38 -1.36 7.16
CA VAL A 85 -18.04 -2.17 6.14
C VAL A 85 -18.67 -1.22 5.11
N PRO A 86 -18.26 -1.26 3.83
CA PRO A 86 -18.82 -0.35 2.82
C PRO A 86 -20.29 -0.69 2.55
N GLU A 87 -21.16 0.33 2.47
CA GLU A 87 -22.58 0.14 2.13
C GLU A 87 -22.76 -0.52 0.76
N ALA A 88 -21.83 -0.23 -0.17
CA ALA A 88 -21.78 -0.80 -1.52
C ALA A 88 -21.80 -2.33 -1.51
N LYS A 89 -21.29 -2.98 -0.46
CA LYS A 89 -21.31 -4.44 -0.31
C LYS A 89 -22.70 -5.02 -0.48
N TYR A 90 -23.72 -4.42 0.13
CA TYR A 90 -25.09 -4.96 0.09
C TYR A 90 -25.69 -4.84 -1.32
N THR A 91 -25.39 -3.76 -2.02
CA THR A 91 -25.82 -3.54 -3.41
C THR A 91 -25.15 -4.54 -4.36
N LEU A 92 -23.83 -4.71 -4.25
CA LEU A 92 -23.07 -5.63 -5.09
C LEU A 92 -23.50 -7.08 -4.92
N LEU A 93 -23.77 -7.51 -3.67
CA LEU A 93 -24.29 -8.85 -3.40
C LEU A 93 -25.67 -9.06 -4.02
N LYS A 94 -26.57 -8.07 -3.88
CA LYS A 94 -27.90 -8.15 -4.49
C LYS A 94 -27.84 -8.25 -6.02
N GLU A 95 -26.97 -7.47 -6.65
CA GLU A 95 -26.77 -7.54 -8.10
C GLU A 95 -26.17 -8.88 -8.55
N ALA A 96 -25.28 -9.47 -7.74
CA ALA A 96 -24.74 -10.80 -7.99
C ALA A 96 -25.81 -11.87 -7.92
N ASP A 97 -26.62 -11.88 -6.87
CA ASP A 97 -27.74 -12.82 -6.71
C ASP A 97 -28.73 -12.71 -7.87
N GLU A 98 -29.13 -11.48 -8.26
CA GLU A 98 -30.02 -11.25 -9.41
C GLU A 98 -29.43 -11.75 -10.74
N THR A 99 -28.10 -11.69 -10.88
CA THR A 99 -27.40 -12.16 -12.08
C THR A 99 -27.32 -13.68 -12.10
N VAL A 100 -27.02 -14.32 -10.97
CA VAL A 100 -27.02 -15.77 -10.81
C VAL A 100 -28.41 -16.35 -11.09
N ASP A 101 -29.47 -15.70 -10.62
CA ASP A 101 -30.86 -16.07 -10.91
C ASP A 101 -31.19 -16.03 -12.41
N LYS A 102 -30.64 -15.05 -13.15
CA LYS A 102 -30.80 -14.97 -14.61
C LYS A 102 -30.06 -16.10 -15.31
N ILE A 103 -28.84 -16.41 -14.87
CA ILE A 103 -28.04 -17.53 -15.40
C ILE A 103 -28.77 -18.86 -15.18
N GLU A 104 -29.29 -19.08 -13.97
CA GLU A 104 -30.08 -20.27 -13.62
C GLU A 104 -31.34 -20.39 -14.47
N LYS A 105 -32.03 -19.27 -14.75
CA LYS A 105 -33.20 -19.27 -15.66
C LYS A 105 -32.80 -19.61 -17.11
N MET A 106 -31.65 -19.17 -17.58
CA MET A 106 -31.15 -19.53 -18.91
C MET A 106 -30.84 -21.02 -19.01
N TYR A 107 -30.22 -21.60 -17.98
CA TYR A 107 -29.96 -23.03 -17.88
C TYR A 107 -31.26 -23.84 -17.87
N LYS A 108 -32.23 -23.48 -17.02
CA LYS A 108 -33.55 -24.15 -16.96
C LYS A 108 -34.34 -24.10 -18.27
N ARG A 109 -34.12 -23.09 -19.09
CA ARG A 109 -34.73 -22.95 -20.42
C ARG A 109 -33.95 -23.68 -21.52
N GLY A 110 -32.80 -24.27 -21.20
CA GLY A 110 -31.95 -25.00 -22.14
C GLY A 110 -31.11 -24.11 -23.06
N PHE A 111 -30.93 -22.82 -22.72
CA PHE A 111 -30.11 -21.90 -23.54
C PHE A 111 -28.60 -22.04 -23.32
N ILE A 112 -28.18 -22.62 -22.20
CA ILE A 112 -26.78 -22.82 -21.83
C ILE A 112 -26.58 -24.23 -21.26
N SER A 113 -25.36 -24.75 -21.34
CA SER A 113 -24.99 -26.02 -20.71
C SER A 113 -24.76 -25.86 -19.20
N GLU A 114 -24.59 -26.99 -18.51
CA GLU A 114 -24.26 -26.96 -17.08
C GLU A 114 -22.83 -26.44 -16.83
N ASP A 115 -21.89 -26.80 -17.68
CA ASP A 115 -20.50 -26.32 -17.59
C ASP A 115 -20.45 -24.79 -17.77
N GLU A 116 -21.18 -24.26 -18.76
CA GLU A 116 -21.31 -22.81 -18.98
C GLU A 116 -22.00 -22.08 -17.81
N ARG A 117 -23.02 -22.71 -17.21
CA ARG A 117 -23.68 -22.17 -16.01
C ARG A 117 -22.68 -22.05 -14.88
N TYR A 118 -21.92 -23.11 -14.61
CA TYR A 118 -20.93 -23.17 -13.54
C TYR A 118 -19.84 -22.11 -13.70
N GLU A 119 -19.25 -22.01 -14.90
CA GLU A 119 -18.22 -21.01 -15.22
C GLU A 119 -18.75 -19.59 -15.01
N ARG A 120 -19.94 -19.26 -15.53
CA ARG A 120 -20.51 -17.91 -15.40
C ARG A 120 -20.87 -17.54 -13.96
N VAL A 121 -21.30 -18.51 -13.16
CA VAL A 121 -21.58 -18.28 -11.73
C VAL A 121 -20.28 -17.99 -10.99
N ILE A 122 -19.22 -18.76 -11.23
CA ILE A 122 -17.90 -18.50 -10.64
C ILE A 122 -17.36 -17.14 -11.06
N GLU A 123 -17.44 -16.82 -12.36
CA GLU A 123 -16.98 -15.53 -12.89
C GLU A 123 -17.70 -14.37 -12.18
N LYS A 124 -19.03 -14.46 -12.03
CA LYS A 124 -19.80 -13.41 -11.37
C LYS A 124 -19.44 -13.27 -9.88
N TRP A 125 -19.27 -14.37 -9.14
CA TRP A 125 -18.89 -14.31 -7.72
C TRP A 125 -17.45 -13.85 -7.52
N THR A 126 -16.53 -14.26 -8.39
CA THR A 126 -15.13 -13.80 -8.38
C THR A 126 -15.09 -12.29 -8.58
N LYS A 127 -15.75 -11.80 -9.64
CA LYS A 127 -15.83 -10.37 -9.93
C LYS A 127 -16.48 -9.57 -8.78
N THR A 128 -17.58 -10.08 -8.21
CA THR A 128 -18.25 -9.41 -7.09
C THR A 128 -17.34 -9.35 -5.86
N THR A 129 -16.50 -10.36 -5.64
CA THR A 129 -15.52 -10.36 -4.54
C THR A 129 -14.44 -9.30 -4.77
N GLU A 130 -13.96 -9.15 -6.00
CA GLU A 130 -13.02 -8.08 -6.40
C GLU A 130 -13.66 -6.71 -6.23
N ASP A 131 -14.87 -6.50 -6.76
CA ASP A 131 -15.62 -5.23 -6.65
C ASP A 131 -15.85 -4.82 -5.18
N VAL A 132 -16.15 -5.77 -4.29
CA VAL A 132 -16.31 -5.52 -2.85
C VAL A 132 -14.97 -5.19 -2.18
N ALA A 133 -13.88 -5.85 -2.59
CA ALA A 133 -12.55 -5.57 -2.07
C ALA A 133 -12.07 -4.17 -2.47
N ASP A 134 -12.32 -3.77 -3.72
CA ASP A 134 -12.01 -2.43 -4.23
C ASP A 134 -12.84 -1.36 -3.51
N ALA A 135 -14.16 -1.58 -3.36
CA ALA A 135 -15.02 -0.67 -2.61
C ALA A 135 -14.59 -0.52 -1.14
N LEU A 136 -14.06 -1.59 -0.53
CA LEU A 136 -13.50 -1.54 0.81
C LEU A 136 -12.21 -0.70 0.83
N MET A 137 -11.29 -0.90 -0.12
CA MET A 137 -10.06 -0.10 -0.22
C MET A 137 -10.34 1.39 -0.48
N GLU A 138 -11.32 1.72 -1.30
CA GLU A 138 -11.75 3.12 -1.55
C GLU A 138 -12.38 3.77 -0.31
N SER A 139 -13.07 2.99 0.53
CA SER A 139 -13.70 3.50 1.76
C SER A 139 -12.71 3.75 2.91
N LEU A 140 -11.46 3.33 2.74
CA LEU A 140 -10.40 3.37 3.75
C LEU A 140 -9.49 4.62 3.65
N ASP A 141 -9.87 5.60 2.81
CA ASP A 141 -9.16 6.87 2.58
C ASP A 141 -9.63 8.01 3.53
#